data_AF-A0A143XLN5-F1
#
_entry.id   AF-A0A143XLN5-F1
#
_cell.length_a   1.000
_cell.length_b   1.000
_cell.length_c   1.000
_cell.angle_alpha   90.00
_cell.angle_beta   90.00
_cell.angle_gamma   90.00
#
_symmetry.space_group_name_H-M   'P 1'
#
loop_
_entity.id
_entity.type
_entity.pdbx_description
1 polymer ?
#
loop_
_entity_poly.entity_id
_entity_poly.type
_entity_poly.pdbx_seq_one_letter_code
_entity_poly.pdbx_strand_id
1 'polypeptide(L)' 'MKTRIEVKSLDTGKVVSSHEENRRMTAKEIERAKRDCLRYLDPKKVSTPKVTYID' A
#
# COMPACT_ATOMS: atom_id res chain seq x y z
N MET A 1 -13.71 -5.44 -9.48
CA MET A 1 -13.22 -4.34 -8.62
C MET A 1 -12.58 -4.82 -7.32
N LYS A 2 -11.26 -4.80 -7.33
CA LYS A 2 -10.31 -5.22 -6.30
C LYS A 2 -9.52 -4.00 -5.83
N THR A 3 -9.13 -3.97 -4.56
CA THR A 3 -8.28 -2.88 -4.02
C THR A 3 -6.88 -3.41 -3.80
N ARG A 4 -5.88 -2.71 -4.31
CA ARG A 4 -4.46 -2.98 -4.06
C ARG A 4 -3.80 -1.74 -3.47
N ILE A 5 -3.01 -1.93 -2.43
CA ILE A 5 -2.20 -0.89 -1.79
C ILE A 5 -0.74 -1.31 -1.89
N GLU A 6 0.13 -0.46 -2.44
CA GLU A 6 1.54 -0.77 -2.65
C GLU A 6 2.44 0.31 -2.04
N VAL A 7 3.53 -0.12 -1.45
CA VAL A 7 4.64 0.74 -1.00
C VAL A 7 5.88 0.34 -1.78
N LYS A 8 6.58 1.34 -2.32
CA LYS A 8 7.78 1.12 -3.13
C LYS A 8 9.01 1.62 -2.40
N SER A 9 10.16 0.98 -2.62
CA SER A 9 11.46 1.53 -2.25
C SER A 9 11.75 2.75 -3.13
N LEU A 10 12.22 3.84 -2.52
CA LEU A 10 12.65 5.04 -3.24
C LEU A 10 13.95 4.79 -4.01
N ASP A 11 14.85 3.97 -3.46
CA ASP A 11 16.14 3.67 -4.08
C ASP A 11 16.01 2.81 -5.34
N THR A 12 15.07 1.87 -5.35
CA THR A 12 14.95 0.85 -6.42
C THR A 12 13.67 0.95 -7.24
N GLY A 13 12.68 1.72 -6.79
CA GLY A 13 11.34 1.79 -7.40
C GLY A 13 10.52 0.50 -7.30
N LYS A 14 11.04 -0.55 -6.67
CA LYS A 14 10.36 -1.86 -6.54
C LYS A 14 9.36 -1.85 -5.40
N VAL A 15 8.29 -2.62 -5.52
CA VAL A 15 7.32 -2.85 -4.45
C VAL A 15 8.00 -3.64 -3.33
N VAL A 16 7.96 -3.10 -2.11
CA VAL A 16 8.56 -3.71 -0.91
C VAL A 16 7.50 -4.17 0.09
N SER A 17 6.27 -3.67 -0.03
CA SER A 17 5.13 -4.11 0.74
C SER A 17 3.86 -3.88 -0.06
N SER A 18 2.93 -4.83 0.00
CA SER A 18 1.65 -4.72 -0.68
C SER A 18 0.53 -5.37 0.14
N HIS A 19 -0.66 -4.78 0.08
CA HIS A 19 -1.88 -5.33 0.62
C HIS A 19 -2.94 -5.39 -0.49
N GLU A 20 -3.71 -6.47 -0.53
CA GLU A 20 -4.62 -6.73 -1.64
C GLU A 20 -5.91 -7.39 -1.14
N GLU A 21 -7.03 -6.86 -1.61
CA GLU A 21 -8.37 -7.33 -1.24
C GLU A 21 -9.24 -7.47 -2.49
N ASN A 22 -9.89 -8.62 -2.66
CA ASN A 22 -10.74 -8.93 -3.83
C ASN A 22 -12.10 -8.19 -3.84
N ARG A 23 -12.16 -7.04 -3.15
CA ARG A 23 -13.31 -6.15 -3.09
C ARG A 23 -12.86 -4.69 -2.98
N ARG A 24 -13.81 -3.77 -3.09
CA ARG A 24 -13.58 -2.37 -2.74
C ARG A 24 -13.47 -2.22 -1.22
N MET A 25 -12.35 -1.68 -0.76
CA MET A 25 -12.16 -1.33 0.65
C MET A 25 -12.79 0.02 0.96
N THR A 26 -13.30 0.16 2.18
CA THR A 26 -13.74 1.45 2.74
C THR A 26 -12.54 2.33 3.06
N ALA A 27 -12.76 3.64 3.22
CA ALA A 27 -11.70 4.58 3.59
C ALA A 27 -10.99 4.19 4.90
N LYS A 28 -11.73 3.70 5.91
CA LYS A 28 -11.14 3.26 7.19
C LYS A 28 -10.24 2.04 7.03
N GLU A 29 -10.66 1.07 6.22
CA GLU A 29 -9.87 -0.12 5.91
C GLU A 29 -8.60 0.25 5.16
N ILE A 30 -8.70 1.16 4.19
CA ILE A 30 -7.55 1.69 3.45
C ILE A 30 -6.54 2.33 4.41
N GLU A 31 -6.97 3.22 5.30
CA GLU A 31 -6.05 3.89 6.25
C GLU A 31 -5.39 2.94 7.25
N ARG A 32 -6.06 1.84 7.60
CA ARG A 32 -5.46 0.77 8.39
C ARG A 32 -4.40 0.03 7.58
N ALA A 33 -4.74 -0.42 6.38
CA ALA A 33 -3.83 -1.16 5.52
C ALA A 33 -2.60 -0.32 5.09
N LYS A 34 -2.74 0.98 4.87
CA LYS A 34 -1.61 1.90 4.65
C LYS A 34 -0.63 1.88 5.81
N ARG A 35 -1.14 1.97 7.04
CA ARG A 35 -0.31 1.90 8.26
C ARG A 35 0.36 0.55 8.40
N ASP A 36 -0.37 -0.53 8.14
CA ASP A 36 0.17 -1.88 8.21
C ASP A 36 1.28 -2.10 7.18
N CYS A 37 1.11 -1.60 5.94
CA CYS A 37 2.15 -1.65 4.91
C CYS A 37 3.43 -0.88 5.27
N LEU A 38 3.34 0.17 6.08
CA LEU A 38 4.48 1.00 6.53
C LEU A 38 5.07 0.58 7.88
N ARG A 39 4.40 -0.31 8.63
CA ARG A 39 4.65 -0.56 10.06
C ARG A 39 6.11 -0.88 10.42
N TYR A 40 6.83 -1.52 9.51
CA TYR A 40 8.22 -1.94 9.71
C TYR A 40 9.19 -1.37 8.67
N LEU A 41 8.78 -0.32 7.96
CA LEU A 41 9.58 0.31 6.92
C LEU A 41 10.13 1.65 7.40
N ASP A 42 11.34 1.98 6.94
CA ASP A 42 11.90 3.32 7.13
C ASP A 42 11.19 4.31 6.19
N PRO A 43 10.41 5.28 6.70
CA PRO A 43 9.64 6.20 5.89
C PRO A 43 10.52 7.08 4.99
N LYS A 44 11.82 7.21 5.27
CA LYS A 44 12.75 7.95 4.40
C LYS A 44 13.21 7.15 3.18
N LYS A 45 13.02 5.83 3.18
CA LYS A 45 13.48 4.92 2.11
C LYS A 45 12.34 4.38 1.25
N VAL A 46 11.09 4.71 1.60
CA VAL A 46 9.91 4.17 0.94
C VAL A 46 8.94 5.25 0.54
N SER A 47 8.16 4.99 -0.50
CA SER A 47 7.12 5.89 -0.96
C SER A 47 5.94 5.90 0.00
N THR A 48 5.08 6.91 -0.13
CA THR A 48 3.74 6.83 0.44
C THR A 48 2.98 5.65 -0.18
N PRO A 49 2.09 4.98 0.58
CA PRO A 49 1.29 3.88 0.08
C PRO A 49 0.34 4.34 -1.03
N LYS A 50 0.43 3.73 -2.20
CA LYS A 50 -0.43 4.00 -3.35
C LYS A 50 -1.61 3.03 -3.36
N VAL A 51 -2.83 3.57 -3.38
CA VAL A 51 -4.06 2.79 -3.53
C VAL A 51 -4.43 2.73 -5.01
N THR A 52 -4.72 1.53 -5.52
CA THR A 52 -5.15 1.28 -6.89
C THR A 52 -6.41 0.41 -6.85
N TYR A 53 -7.42 0.79 -7.62
CA TYR A 53 -8.59 -0.05 -7.86
C TYR A 53 -8.40 -0.77 -9.20
N ILE A 54 -8.56 -2.09 -9.20
CA ILE A 54 -8.38 -2.96 -10.37
C ILE A 54 -9.74 -3.54 -10.68
N ASP A 55 -10.28 -3.32 -11.87
CA ASP A 55 -11.59 -3.88 -12.25
C ASP A 55 -11.53 -5.38 -12.54
#